data_AF-A0A1S1FB46-F1
#
_entry.id   AF-A0A1S1FB46-F1
#
_cell.length_a   1.000
_cell.length_b   1.000
_cell.length_c   1.000
_cell.angle_alpha   90.00
_cell.angle_beta   90.00
_cell.angle_gamma   90.00
#
_symmetry.space_group_name_H-M   'P 1'
#
loop_
_entity.id
_entity.type
_entity.pdbx_description
1 polymer ?
#
loop_
_entity_poly.entity_id
_entity_poly.type
_entity_poly.pdbx_seq_one_letter_code
_entity_poly.pdbx_strand_id
1 'polypeptide(L)'
;MLKFLHTANYFYYQASERLENKISKINSAIDEFQSQYPTKLRMISNNQIAIDNRKQLTQVRKKNITKRNPSYLPYSLAKEILDYCRPTDEFVDFLEHRDIDTTEMVYEDINEVYWGTPEELALNEGIFFYVLMKDLLNSDSYCDLVNTILIDSPEYALYQAYENLEITRENTVSIYDIYSESPNLDDRKKIISQAIYRFYVLHVKDKLSLSQKFFDFISVNGHSLTFNNMQTRLVDFLKNYLLDFLVEHKAQENSLGYRIYTIYKDDIQYLHSKLLGDDISEIDEELLSATTSYCKTLIKIQHHKDSSLEKIPDCLVTYIDSVDLVIQNLEKYQTGVTTIDELITTYQEAIKDAPEEQKFTFWFDETDRGILFD
;
A
#
# COMPACT_ATOMS: atom_id res chain seq x y z
N MET A 1 12.86 3.62 13.40
CA MET A 1 11.80 4.65 13.63
C MET A 1 10.64 4.30 12.70
N LEU A 2 9.43 4.11 13.24
CA LEU A 2 8.26 3.76 12.42
C LEU A 2 7.95 4.88 11.42
N LYS A 3 7.80 4.51 10.14
CA LYS A 3 7.42 5.40 9.04
C LYS A 3 6.10 4.91 8.44
N PHE A 4 5.15 5.82 8.27
CA PHE A 4 3.83 5.52 7.72
C PHE A 4 3.77 5.81 6.22
N LEU A 5 4.60 5.12 5.44
CA LEU A 5 4.69 5.38 4.02
C LEU A 5 3.45 4.86 3.29
N HIS A 6 3.09 3.59 3.50
CA HIS A 6 1.95 2.96 2.82
C HIS A 6 0.65 3.62 3.25
N THR A 7 0.50 3.93 4.53
CA THR A 7 -0.68 4.60 5.08
C THR A 7 -0.83 6.02 4.52
N ALA A 8 0.24 6.81 4.46
CA ALA A 8 0.17 8.17 3.88
C ALA A 8 -0.19 8.13 2.39
N ASN A 9 0.40 7.20 1.63
CA ASN A 9 0.07 6.99 0.21
C ASN A 9 -1.39 6.61 0.00
N TYR A 10 -1.93 5.72 0.83
CA TYR A 10 -3.34 5.34 0.80
C TYR A 10 -4.25 6.56 0.93
N PHE A 11 -4.06 7.37 1.97
CA PHE A 11 -4.91 8.56 2.16
C PHE A 11 -4.71 9.60 1.06
N TYR A 12 -3.50 9.77 0.54
CA TYR A 12 -3.26 10.66 -0.60
C TYR A 12 -4.00 10.19 -1.87
N TYR A 13 -3.97 8.88 -2.15
CA TYR A 13 -4.68 8.30 -3.27
C TYR A 13 -6.20 8.44 -3.12
N GLN A 14 -6.74 8.16 -1.92
CA GLN A 14 -8.16 8.34 -1.61
C GLN A 14 -8.58 9.80 -1.75
N ALA A 15 -7.79 10.75 -1.24
CA ALA A 15 -8.05 12.18 -1.42
C ALA A 15 -8.07 12.59 -2.90
N SER A 16 -7.20 12.00 -3.73
CA SER A 16 -7.22 12.21 -5.18
C SER A 16 -8.48 11.67 -5.83
N GLU A 17 -8.92 10.46 -5.50
CA GLU A 17 -10.13 9.86 -6.07
C GLU A 17 -11.37 10.66 -5.68
N ARG A 18 -11.46 11.03 -4.41
CA ARG A 18 -12.52 11.89 -3.89
C ARG A 18 -12.58 13.22 -4.63
N LEU A 19 -11.43 13.88 -4.83
CA LEU A 19 -11.34 15.13 -5.57
C LEU A 19 -11.84 15.00 -7.02
N GLU A 20 -11.37 13.99 -7.76
CA GLU A 20 -11.84 13.78 -9.15
C GLU A 20 -13.33 13.45 -9.20
N ASN A 21 -13.81 12.59 -8.31
CA ASN A 21 -15.22 12.22 -8.24
C ASN A 21 -16.10 13.45 -7.96
N LYS A 22 -15.70 14.30 -7.01
CA LYS A 22 -16.45 15.50 -6.64
C LYS A 22 -16.45 16.54 -7.76
N ILE A 23 -15.30 16.81 -8.39
CA ILE A 23 -15.22 17.67 -9.58
C ILE A 23 -16.09 17.14 -10.71
N SER A 24 -16.02 15.84 -10.98
CA SER A 24 -16.81 15.18 -12.04
C SER A 24 -18.30 15.33 -11.79
N LYS A 25 -18.77 14.99 -10.57
CA LYS A 25 -20.18 15.13 -10.16
C LYS A 25 -20.69 16.56 -10.33
N ILE A 26 -19.95 17.56 -9.82
CA ILE A 26 -20.34 18.98 -9.94
C ILE A 26 -20.42 19.39 -11.41
N ASN A 27 -19.41 19.05 -12.20
CA ASN A 27 -19.36 19.42 -13.61
C ASN A 27 -20.46 18.74 -14.44
N SER A 28 -20.75 17.47 -14.18
CA SER A 28 -21.87 16.76 -14.80
C SER A 28 -23.22 17.39 -14.44
N ALA A 29 -23.43 17.77 -13.17
CA ALA A 29 -24.66 18.45 -12.75
C ALA A 29 -24.81 19.84 -13.42
N ILE A 30 -23.70 20.58 -13.58
CA ILE A 30 -23.68 21.84 -14.32
C ILE A 30 -24.02 21.61 -15.80
N ASP A 31 -23.43 20.61 -16.45
CA ASP A 31 -23.68 20.31 -17.86
C ASP A 31 -25.15 19.93 -18.11
N GLU A 32 -25.72 19.11 -17.23
CA GLU A 32 -27.15 18.75 -17.29
C GLU A 32 -28.04 19.98 -17.14
N PHE A 33 -27.75 20.84 -16.18
CA PHE A 33 -28.46 22.11 -15.99
C PHE A 33 -28.37 23.00 -17.23
N GLN A 34 -27.19 23.16 -17.81
CA GLN A 34 -26.95 23.99 -19.01
C GLN A 34 -27.63 23.43 -20.27
N SER A 35 -27.83 22.12 -20.33
CA SER A 35 -28.60 21.49 -21.42
C SER A 35 -30.08 21.88 -21.36
N GLN A 36 -30.61 22.07 -20.15
CA GLN A 36 -32.02 22.40 -19.92
C GLN A 36 -32.27 23.91 -19.88
N TYR A 37 -31.26 24.72 -19.51
CA TYR A 37 -31.39 26.16 -19.29
C TYR A 37 -30.27 26.95 -19.99
N PRO A 38 -30.57 28.06 -20.68
CA PRO A 38 -29.59 28.87 -21.41
C PRO A 38 -28.74 29.76 -20.48
N THR A 39 -28.38 29.26 -19.30
CA THR A 39 -27.61 29.97 -18.28
C THR A 39 -26.24 29.35 -18.17
N LYS A 40 -25.19 30.10 -18.50
CA LYS A 40 -23.81 29.59 -18.47
C LYS A 40 -23.23 29.68 -17.06
N LEU A 41 -23.18 28.54 -16.38
CA LEU A 41 -22.48 28.37 -15.10
C LEU A 41 -21.01 28.02 -15.30
N ARG A 42 -20.19 28.34 -14.30
CA ARG A 42 -18.76 28.07 -14.32
C ARG A 42 -18.46 26.66 -13.81
N MET A 43 -17.81 25.84 -14.63
CA MET A 43 -17.30 24.53 -14.24
C MET A 43 -16.10 24.65 -13.29
N ILE A 44 -15.95 23.64 -12.42
CA ILE A 44 -14.80 23.54 -11.52
C ILE A 44 -13.54 23.25 -12.33
N SER A 45 -12.50 24.06 -12.10
CA SER A 45 -11.22 23.94 -12.79
C SER A 45 -10.06 24.39 -11.91
N ASN A 46 -8.86 23.92 -12.24
CA ASN A 46 -7.63 24.27 -11.50
C ASN A 46 -7.37 25.79 -11.44
N ASN A 47 -7.98 26.59 -12.31
CA ASN A 47 -7.80 28.04 -12.34
C ASN A 47 -8.38 28.76 -11.12
N GLN A 48 -9.24 28.10 -10.33
CA GLN A 48 -9.78 28.63 -9.08
C GLN A 48 -8.79 28.54 -7.91
N ILE A 49 -7.75 27.70 -8.06
CA ILE A 49 -6.71 27.47 -7.05
C ILE A 49 -5.56 28.48 -7.26
N ALA A 50 -4.90 28.89 -6.18
CA ALA A 50 -3.79 29.82 -6.24
C ALA A 50 -2.66 29.27 -7.11
N ILE A 51 -1.96 30.16 -7.84
CA ILE A 51 -0.96 29.78 -8.84
C ILE A 51 0.09 28.81 -8.26
N ASP A 52 0.54 29.09 -7.04
CA ASP A 52 1.55 28.29 -6.33
C ASP A 52 1.07 26.86 -6.01
N ASN A 53 -0.24 26.66 -5.86
CA ASN A 53 -0.87 25.38 -5.52
C ASN A 53 -1.38 24.62 -6.76
N ARG A 54 -1.54 25.26 -7.93
CA ARG A 54 -2.08 24.62 -9.16
C ARG A 54 -1.26 23.41 -9.62
N LYS A 55 0.07 23.49 -9.51
CA LYS A 55 0.95 22.38 -9.89
C LYS A 55 0.73 21.16 -8.98
N GLN A 56 0.62 21.40 -7.68
CA GLN A 56 0.37 20.34 -6.70
C GLN A 56 -1.02 19.74 -6.87
N LEU A 57 -2.06 20.57 -7.08
CA LEU A 57 -3.41 20.08 -7.41
C LEU A 57 -3.37 19.16 -8.64
N THR A 58 -2.64 19.55 -9.69
CA THR A 58 -2.49 18.73 -10.89
C THR A 58 -1.81 17.38 -10.59
N GLN A 59 -0.84 17.35 -9.67
CA GLN A 59 -0.21 16.10 -9.24
C GLN A 59 -1.15 15.22 -8.42
N VAL A 60 -1.94 15.81 -7.51
CA VAL A 60 -2.98 15.12 -6.73
C VAL A 60 -3.96 14.48 -7.69
N ARG A 61 -4.58 15.27 -8.57
CA ARG A 61 -5.52 14.84 -9.61
C ARG A 61 -5.00 13.69 -10.49
N LYS A 62 -3.71 13.71 -10.84
CA LYS A 62 -3.04 12.68 -11.64
C LYS A 62 -2.51 11.49 -10.82
N LYS A 63 -2.75 11.44 -9.50
CA LYS A 63 -2.20 10.41 -8.59
C LYS A 63 -0.67 10.29 -8.68
N ASN A 64 0.01 11.38 -9.01
CA ASN A 64 1.44 11.35 -9.32
C ASN A 64 2.29 11.59 -8.05
N ILE A 65 2.81 10.51 -7.49
CA ILE A 65 3.67 10.52 -6.31
C ILE A 65 5.12 10.59 -6.77
N THR A 66 5.90 11.51 -6.19
CA THR A 66 7.31 11.71 -6.58
C THR A 66 8.21 11.75 -5.36
N LYS A 67 9.51 11.50 -5.55
CA LYS A 67 10.52 11.65 -4.47
C LYS A 67 10.47 13.00 -3.75
N ARG A 68 10.15 14.09 -4.47
CA ARG A 68 10.10 15.45 -3.93
C ARG A 68 8.74 15.81 -3.30
N ASN A 69 7.72 14.97 -3.52
CA ASN A 69 6.38 15.12 -2.96
C ASN A 69 5.85 13.72 -2.57
N PRO A 70 6.32 13.17 -1.43
CA PRO A 70 6.09 11.77 -1.06
C PRO A 70 4.69 11.54 -0.47
N SER A 71 3.65 11.92 -1.20
CA SER A 71 2.24 11.73 -0.81
C SER A 71 1.81 12.62 0.36
N TYR A 72 1.92 13.92 0.11
CA TYR A 72 1.54 14.96 1.04
C TYR A 72 0.56 15.92 0.37
N LEU A 73 -0.58 16.19 1.04
CA LEU A 73 -1.48 17.27 0.66
C LEU A 73 -1.27 18.46 1.62
N PRO A 74 -0.66 19.58 1.17
CA PRO A 74 -0.44 20.74 2.02
C PRO A 74 -1.74 21.33 2.54
N TYR A 75 -1.72 21.85 3.78
CA TYR A 75 -2.87 22.53 4.37
C TYR A 75 -3.39 23.68 3.50
N SER A 76 -2.49 24.48 2.94
CA SER A 76 -2.88 25.55 2.00
C SER A 76 -3.68 25.01 0.82
N LEU A 77 -3.23 23.93 0.20
CA LEU A 77 -3.93 23.30 -0.92
C LEU A 77 -5.23 22.63 -0.49
N ALA A 78 -5.25 21.91 0.64
CA ALA A 78 -6.46 21.28 1.16
C ALA A 78 -7.54 22.31 1.50
N LYS A 79 -7.14 23.46 2.06
CA LYS A 79 -8.04 24.58 2.34
C LYS A 79 -8.60 25.19 1.05
N GLU A 80 -7.76 25.38 0.03
CA GLU A 80 -8.24 25.84 -1.28
C GLU A 80 -9.16 24.81 -1.97
N ILE A 81 -8.91 23.51 -1.82
CA ILE A 81 -9.83 22.47 -2.32
C ILE A 81 -11.19 22.59 -1.60
N LEU A 82 -11.20 22.68 -0.27
CA LEU A 82 -12.41 22.87 0.53
C LEU A 82 -13.20 24.11 0.07
N ASP A 83 -12.50 25.24 -0.09
CA ASP A 83 -13.14 26.53 -0.34
C ASP A 83 -13.60 26.71 -1.80
N TYR A 84 -12.90 26.07 -2.77
CA TYR A 84 -13.11 26.32 -4.20
C TYR A 84 -13.59 25.12 -5.01
N CYS A 85 -13.46 23.88 -4.55
CA CYS A 85 -14.01 22.70 -5.23
C CYS A 85 -15.46 22.42 -4.77
N ARG A 86 -16.31 23.44 -4.90
CA ARG A 86 -17.74 23.39 -4.59
C ARG A 86 -18.54 24.19 -5.63
N PRO A 87 -19.82 23.87 -5.86
CA PRO A 87 -20.65 24.66 -6.75
C PRO A 87 -20.84 26.10 -6.22
N THR A 88 -21.18 27.04 -7.09
CA THR A 88 -21.48 28.42 -6.68
C THR A 88 -22.76 28.45 -5.85
N ASP A 89 -22.82 29.32 -4.84
CA ASP A 89 -24.00 29.48 -3.97
C ASP A 89 -25.30 29.67 -4.79
N GLU A 90 -25.26 30.47 -5.87
CA GLU A 90 -26.40 30.65 -6.79
C GLU A 90 -26.91 29.35 -7.43
N PHE A 91 -26.01 28.40 -7.69
CA PHE A 91 -26.37 27.10 -8.27
C PHE A 91 -26.85 26.12 -7.21
N VAL A 92 -26.27 26.16 -6.01
CA VAL A 92 -26.75 25.38 -4.86
C VAL A 92 -28.17 25.78 -4.52
N ASP A 93 -28.44 27.09 -4.37
CA ASP A 93 -29.78 27.62 -4.13
C ASP A 93 -30.75 27.10 -5.21
N PHE A 94 -30.38 27.16 -6.48
CA PHE A 94 -31.21 26.66 -7.57
C PHE A 94 -31.55 25.16 -7.44
N LEU A 95 -30.57 24.32 -7.09
CA LEU A 95 -30.75 22.88 -6.93
C LEU A 95 -31.66 22.57 -5.73
N GLU A 96 -31.45 23.25 -4.60
CA GLU A 96 -32.24 23.06 -3.39
C GLU A 96 -33.70 23.47 -3.57
N HIS A 97 -33.98 24.55 -4.33
CA HIS A 97 -35.36 24.94 -4.69
C HIS A 97 -36.11 23.88 -5.53
N ARG A 98 -35.40 22.83 -5.99
CA ARG A 98 -35.93 21.73 -6.78
C ARG A 98 -35.83 20.38 -6.08
N ASP A 99 -35.58 20.38 -4.78
CA ASP A 99 -35.42 19.16 -3.96
C ASP A 99 -34.28 18.24 -4.46
N ILE A 100 -33.24 18.82 -5.07
CA ILE A 100 -32.04 18.07 -5.45
C ILE A 100 -31.03 18.14 -4.29
N ASP A 101 -30.61 16.98 -3.80
CA ASP A 101 -29.61 16.88 -2.74
C ASP A 101 -28.22 17.30 -3.23
N THR A 102 -27.64 18.28 -2.54
CA THR A 102 -26.34 18.88 -2.86
C THR A 102 -25.23 18.45 -1.89
N THR A 103 -25.55 17.65 -0.86
CA THR A 103 -24.57 17.25 0.17
C THR A 103 -23.37 16.52 -0.41
N GLU A 104 -23.56 15.67 -1.43
CA GLU A 104 -22.44 14.98 -2.09
C GLU A 104 -21.53 15.91 -2.93
N MET A 105 -21.92 17.15 -3.17
CA MET A 105 -21.18 18.12 -4.00
C MET A 105 -20.27 19.05 -3.20
N VAL A 106 -20.37 19.08 -1.88
CA VAL A 106 -19.62 20.01 -1.02
C VAL A 106 -18.89 19.24 0.06
N TYR A 107 -17.63 19.62 0.33
CA TYR A 107 -16.90 19.10 1.49
C TYR A 107 -17.43 19.77 2.75
N GLU A 108 -17.78 18.99 3.77
CA GLU A 108 -18.26 19.51 5.05
C GLU A 108 -17.13 20.25 5.79
N ASP A 109 -15.95 19.63 5.83
CA ASP A 109 -14.78 20.19 6.47
C ASP A 109 -13.47 19.78 5.78
N ILE A 110 -12.35 20.23 6.34
CA ILE A 110 -11.03 19.90 5.80
C ILE A 110 -10.62 18.44 6.07
N ASN A 111 -11.22 17.78 7.06
CA ASN A 111 -10.98 16.36 7.34
C ASN A 111 -11.57 15.50 6.23
N GLU A 112 -12.73 15.86 5.67
CA GLU A 112 -13.29 15.17 4.52
C GLU A 112 -12.37 15.29 3.29
N VAL A 113 -11.65 16.41 3.13
CA VAL A 113 -10.65 16.55 2.05
C VAL A 113 -9.48 15.58 2.26
N TYR A 114 -9.00 15.42 3.49
CA TYR A 114 -7.84 14.58 3.77
C TYR A 114 -8.17 13.09 3.91
N TRP A 115 -9.19 12.77 4.68
CA TRP A 115 -9.47 11.45 5.23
C TRP A 115 -10.76 10.85 4.69
N GLY A 116 -11.69 11.69 4.23
CA GLY A 116 -13.01 11.28 3.76
C GLY A 116 -14.02 11.19 4.88
N THR A 117 -15.14 10.51 4.61
CA THR A 117 -16.17 10.27 5.61
C THR A 117 -15.93 8.94 6.35
N PRO A 118 -16.54 8.75 7.55
CA PRO A 118 -16.52 7.46 8.23
C PRO A 118 -16.98 6.30 7.35
N GLU A 119 -18.03 6.51 6.55
CA GLU A 119 -18.60 5.52 5.65
C GLU A 119 -17.62 5.16 4.53
N GLU A 120 -16.95 6.15 3.95
CA GLU A 120 -15.97 5.94 2.89
C GLU A 120 -14.76 5.11 3.37
N LEU A 121 -14.25 5.41 4.57
CA LEU A 121 -13.15 4.64 5.14
C LEU A 121 -13.61 3.24 5.57
N ALA A 122 -14.83 3.11 6.11
CA ALA A 122 -15.39 1.81 6.51
C ALA A 122 -15.55 0.86 5.31
N LEU A 123 -15.95 1.37 4.14
CA LEU A 123 -15.99 0.60 2.89
C LEU A 123 -14.61 0.08 2.46
N ASN A 124 -13.54 0.80 2.84
CA ASN A 124 -12.17 0.48 2.48
C ASN A 124 -11.31 0.04 3.70
N GLU A 125 -11.95 -0.37 4.81
CA GLU A 125 -11.26 -0.62 6.07
C GLU A 125 -10.21 -1.74 5.95
N GLY A 126 -10.46 -2.74 5.10
CA GLY A 126 -9.50 -3.80 4.82
C GLY A 126 -8.21 -3.29 4.15
N ILE A 127 -8.31 -2.29 3.26
CA ILE A 127 -7.13 -1.64 2.64
C ILE A 127 -6.41 -0.78 3.68
N PHE A 128 -7.17 -0.02 4.49
CA PHE A 128 -6.60 0.79 5.55
C PHE A 128 -5.83 -0.05 6.58
N PHE A 129 -6.41 -1.18 7.00
CA PHE A 129 -5.72 -2.14 7.87
C PHE A 129 -4.48 -2.73 7.18
N TYR A 130 -4.58 -3.09 5.90
CA TYR A 130 -3.46 -3.62 5.13
C TYR A 130 -2.25 -2.69 5.13
N VAL A 131 -2.45 -1.41 4.81
CA VAL A 131 -1.35 -0.44 4.73
C VAL A 131 -0.73 -0.13 6.10
N LEU A 132 -1.52 -0.16 7.18
CA LEU A 132 -0.99 -0.07 8.54
C LEU A 132 -0.09 -1.27 8.89
N MET A 133 -0.54 -2.48 8.58
CA MET A 133 0.24 -3.70 8.83
C MET A 133 1.52 -3.74 7.99
N LYS A 134 1.47 -3.24 6.75
CA LYS A 134 2.66 -3.09 5.89
C LYS A 134 3.68 -2.11 6.47
N ASP A 135 3.23 -0.96 6.96
CA ASP A 135 4.11 0.02 7.61
C ASP A 135 4.75 -0.54 8.90
N LEU A 136 3.99 -1.34 9.67
CA LEU A 136 4.51 -2.03 10.85
C LEU A 136 5.52 -3.13 10.50
N LEU A 137 5.26 -3.92 9.45
CA LEU A 137 6.15 -4.97 8.96
C LEU A 137 7.48 -4.38 8.47
N ASN A 138 7.44 -3.20 7.83
CA ASN A 138 8.64 -2.50 7.35
C ASN A 138 9.37 -1.71 8.45
N SER A 139 8.96 -1.82 9.71
CA SER A 139 9.56 -1.10 10.84
C SER A 139 10.35 -2.02 11.75
N ASP A 140 11.63 -1.69 11.99
CA ASP A 140 12.53 -2.42 12.90
C ASP A 140 11.91 -2.68 14.28
N SER A 141 11.09 -1.74 14.79
CA SER A 141 10.51 -1.84 16.13
C SER A 141 9.29 -2.76 16.25
N TYR A 142 8.64 -3.10 15.12
CA TYR A 142 7.36 -3.82 15.11
C TYR A 142 7.31 -5.01 14.15
N CYS A 143 8.31 -5.17 13.29
CA CYS A 143 8.41 -6.27 12.34
C CYS A 143 8.25 -7.64 13.02
N ASP A 144 8.95 -7.89 14.13
CA ASP A 144 8.85 -9.15 14.88
C ASP A 144 7.45 -9.42 15.43
N LEU A 145 6.77 -8.38 15.91
CA LEU A 145 5.39 -8.48 16.39
C LEU A 145 4.47 -8.90 15.23
N VAL A 146 4.55 -8.20 14.09
CA VAL A 146 3.72 -8.48 12.93
C VAL A 146 4.01 -9.88 12.38
N ASN A 147 5.28 -10.27 12.26
CA ASN A 147 5.68 -11.61 11.84
C ASN A 147 5.06 -12.68 12.74
N THR A 148 5.11 -12.50 14.06
CA THR A 148 4.52 -13.44 15.02
C THR A 148 3.01 -13.59 14.86
N ILE A 149 2.32 -12.51 14.48
CA ILE A 149 0.86 -12.53 14.24
C ILE A 149 0.56 -13.25 12.92
N LEU A 150 1.27 -12.89 11.85
CA LEU A 150 1.02 -13.41 10.50
C LEU A 150 1.45 -14.88 10.34
N ILE A 151 2.35 -15.40 11.18
CA ILE A 151 2.72 -16.82 11.23
C ILE A 151 1.50 -17.74 11.46
N ASP A 152 0.35 -17.24 11.94
CA ASP A 152 -0.86 -18.06 11.99
C ASP A 152 -1.36 -18.50 10.60
N SER A 153 -1.04 -17.75 9.54
CA SER A 153 -1.24 -18.17 8.15
C SER A 153 -0.17 -19.20 7.76
N PRO A 154 -0.54 -20.42 7.36
CA PRO A 154 0.39 -21.48 6.94
C PRO A 154 1.33 -21.10 5.79
N GLU A 155 0.82 -20.39 4.79
CA GLU A 155 1.57 -19.96 3.63
C GLU A 155 2.60 -18.90 4.03
N TYR A 156 2.21 -17.99 4.92
CA TYR A 156 3.12 -17.01 5.52
C TYR A 156 4.16 -17.65 6.43
N ALA A 157 3.75 -18.63 7.26
CA ALA A 157 4.65 -19.38 8.13
C ALA A 157 5.76 -20.08 7.32
N LEU A 158 5.38 -20.72 6.21
CA LEU A 158 6.33 -21.35 5.28
C LEU A 158 7.27 -20.29 4.68
N TYR A 159 6.72 -19.19 4.18
CA TYR A 159 7.50 -18.06 3.64
C TYR A 159 8.51 -17.51 4.67
N GLN A 160 8.06 -17.26 5.90
CA GLN A 160 8.88 -16.71 6.97
C GLN A 160 9.99 -17.68 7.41
N ALA A 161 9.76 -19.00 7.33
CA ALA A 161 10.80 -19.98 7.58
C ALA A 161 11.94 -19.86 6.57
N TYR A 162 11.62 -19.69 5.28
CA TYR A 162 12.60 -19.47 4.21
C TYR A 162 13.40 -18.16 4.35
N GLU A 163 12.72 -17.03 4.60
CA GLU A 163 13.39 -15.72 4.72
C GLU A 163 14.40 -15.70 5.87
N ASN A 164 14.09 -16.33 7.02
CA ASN A 164 15.02 -16.40 8.15
C ASN A 164 16.33 -17.15 7.81
N LEU A 165 16.25 -18.13 6.92
CA LEU A 165 17.42 -18.87 6.47
C LEU A 165 18.27 -18.04 5.49
N GLU A 166 17.62 -17.26 4.62
CA GLU A 166 18.31 -16.35 3.69
C GLU A 166 19.10 -15.26 4.43
N ILE A 167 18.51 -14.65 5.48
CA ILE A 167 19.19 -13.67 6.34
C ILE A 167 20.46 -14.24 6.97
N THR A 168 20.48 -15.54 7.27
CA THR A 168 21.66 -16.20 7.85
C THR A 168 22.80 -16.35 6.83
N ARG A 169 22.52 -16.18 5.52
CA ARG A 169 23.41 -16.56 4.42
C ARG A 169 23.75 -15.38 3.49
N GLU A 170 24.09 -14.21 4.05
CA GLU A 170 24.32 -12.94 3.32
C GLU A 170 25.22 -12.99 2.05
N ASN A 171 25.93 -14.10 1.72
CA ASN A 171 26.89 -14.15 0.61
C ASN A 171 27.00 -15.43 -0.24
N THR A 172 26.02 -16.35 -0.27
CA THR A 172 26.10 -17.49 -1.20
C THR A 172 24.71 -17.91 -1.67
N VAL A 173 24.55 -18.11 -2.99
CA VAL A 173 23.39 -18.67 -3.72
C VAL A 173 22.05 -18.57 -3.00
N SER A 174 21.13 -17.76 -3.52
CA SER A 174 19.77 -17.61 -3.01
C SER A 174 19.18 -18.97 -2.60
N ILE A 175 18.61 -19.08 -1.39
CA ILE A 175 17.98 -20.32 -0.91
C ILE A 175 16.88 -20.79 -1.87
N TYR A 176 16.31 -19.87 -2.63
CA TYR A 176 15.29 -20.10 -3.66
C TYR A 176 15.82 -20.81 -4.90
N ASP A 177 17.12 -20.71 -5.17
CA ASP A 177 17.75 -21.44 -6.28
C ASP A 177 18.06 -22.89 -5.88
N ILE A 178 18.07 -23.18 -4.57
CA ILE A 178 18.36 -24.51 -4.00
C ILE A 178 17.06 -25.29 -3.79
N TYR A 179 16.01 -24.61 -3.31
CA TYR A 179 14.71 -25.23 -3.05
C TYR A 179 13.70 -24.78 -4.11
N SER A 180 13.43 -25.67 -5.07
CA SER A 180 12.47 -25.47 -6.17
C SER A 180 11.03 -25.20 -5.70
N GLU A 181 10.74 -25.44 -4.43
CA GLU A 181 9.43 -25.23 -3.81
C GLU A 181 9.25 -23.85 -3.17
N SER A 182 10.28 -23.02 -3.17
CA SER A 182 10.15 -21.70 -2.57
C SER A 182 9.34 -20.73 -3.42
N PRO A 183 8.49 -19.87 -2.82
CA PRO A 183 7.78 -18.82 -3.55
C PRO A 183 8.75 -17.86 -4.25
N ASN A 184 8.45 -17.56 -5.52
CA ASN A 184 9.12 -16.49 -6.26
C ASN A 184 8.69 -15.10 -5.72
N LEU A 185 9.31 -14.02 -6.20
CA LEU A 185 9.05 -12.65 -5.73
C LEU A 185 7.58 -12.22 -5.84
N ASP A 186 6.88 -12.61 -6.91
CA ASP A 186 5.47 -12.26 -7.11
C ASP A 186 4.58 -13.02 -6.13
N ASP A 187 4.93 -14.28 -5.82
CA ASP A 187 4.24 -15.09 -4.82
C ASP A 187 4.41 -14.50 -3.40
N ARG A 188 5.56 -13.88 -3.06
CA ARG A 188 5.78 -13.27 -1.73
C ARG A 188 4.78 -12.17 -1.42
N LYS A 189 4.61 -11.23 -2.35
CA LYS A 189 3.67 -10.11 -2.17
C LYS A 189 2.25 -10.62 -1.96
N LYS A 190 1.87 -11.64 -2.72
CA LYS A 190 0.58 -12.31 -2.61
C LYS A 190 0.42 -13.01 -1.26
N ILE A 191 1.42 -13.76 -0.80
CA ILE A 191 1.41 -14.45 0.50
C ILE A 191 1.26 -13.44 1.64
N ILE A 192 2.06 -12.38 1.66
CA ILE A 192 1.98 -11.32 2.69
C ILE A 192 0.59 -10.70 2.70
N SER A 193 0.05 -10.37 1.52
CA SER A 193 -1.25 -9.71 1.41
C SER A 193 -2.41 -10.63 1.81
N GLN A 194 -2.32 -11.92 1.47
CA GLN A 194 -3.26 -12.94 1.92
C GLN A 194 -3.21 -13.13 3.44
N ALA A 195 -2.03 -13.16 4.04
CA ALA A 195 -1.88 -13.31 5.49
C ALA A 195 -2.48 -12.13 6.25
N ILE A 196 -2.16 -10.89 5.82
CA ILE A 196 -2.70 -9.66 6.43
C ILE A 196 -4.23 -9.61 6.27
N TYR A 197 -4.76 -9.89 5.09
CA TYR A 197 -6.20 -9.85 4.86
C TYR A 197 -6.95 -10.97 5.60
N ARG A 198 -6.37 -12.17 5.66
CA ARG A 198 -6.93 -13.27 6.47
C ARG A 198 -7.03 -12.85 7.94
N PHE A 199 -5.98 -12.23 8.48
CA PHE A 199 -6.00 -11.71 9.85
C PHE A 199 -7.10 -10.66 10.03
N TYR A 200 -7.23 -9.73 9.08
CA TYR A 200 -8.29 -8.72 9.09
C TYR A 200 -9.68 -9.35 9.18
N VAL A 201 -10.00 -10.32 8.32
CA VAL A 201 -11.31 -10.97 8.27
C VAL A 201 -11.59 -11.74 9.57
N LEU A 202 -10.62 -12.48 10.10
CA LEU A 202 -10.82 -13.33 11.28
C LEU A 202 -10.88 -12.55 12.60
N HIS A 203 -10.15 -11.44 12.68
CA HIS A 203 -9.89 -10.77 13.95
C HIS A 203 -10.32 -9.32 13.99
N VAL A 204 -10.32 -8.58 12.88
CA VAL A 204 -10.47 -7.12 12.91
C VAL A 204 -11.86 -6.67 12.48
N LYS A 205 -12.32 -7.10 11.29
CA LYS A 205 -13.49 -6.57 10.57
C LYS A 205 -14.72 -6.37 11.46
N ASP A 206 -15.05 -7.36 12.28
CA ASP A 206 -16.25 -7.34 13.12
C ASP A 206 -15.98 -7.06 14.61
N LYS A 207 -14.71 -6.89 15.01
CA LYS A 207 -14.32 -6.81 16.43
C LYS A 207 -13.68 -5.49 16.84
N LEU A 208 -13.00 -4.80 15.93
CA LEU A 208 -12.22 -3.60 16.26
C LEU A 208 -12.85 -2.30 15.73
N SER A 209 -13.69 -2.36 14.68
CA SER A 209 -14.27 -1.18 14.01
C SER A 209 -13.21 -0.09 13.77
N LEU A 210 -12.17 -0.43 13.01
CA LEU A 210 -10.93 0.34 12.94
C LEU A 210 -11.16 1.76 12.41
N SER A 211 -12.04 1.92 11.43
CA SER A 211 -12.40 3.19 10.83
C SER A 211 -13.05 4.11 11.86
N GLN A 212 -13.99 3.60 12.66
CA GLN A 212 -14.61 4.37 13.73
C GLN A 212 -13.57 4.86 14.73
N LYS A 213 -12.67 3.97 15.18
CA LYS A 213 -11.58 4.36 16.10
C LYS A 213 -10.67 5.43 15.51
N PHE A 214 -10.43 5.38 14.21
CA PHE A 214 -9.64 6.41 13.51
C PHE A 214 -10.37 7.76 13.50
N PHE A 215 -11.67 7.77 13.22
CA PHE A 215 -12.48 9.00 13.24
C PHE A 215 -12.66 9.58 14.66
N ASP A 216 -12.79 8.72 15.67
CA ASP A 216 -12.75 9.13 17.08
C ASP A 216 -11.40 9.76 17.44
N PHE A 217 -10.30 9.17 16.95
CA PHE A 217 -8.96 9.69 17.18
C PHE A 217 -8.74 11.07 16.55
N ILE A 218 -9.17 11.30 15.30
CA ILE A 218 -9.00 12.60 14.66
C ILE A 218 -9.91 13.67 15.29
N SER A 219 -11.12 13.31 15.73
CA SER A 219 -12.07 14.25 16.34
C SER A 219 -11.62 14.74 17.72
N VAL A 220 -11.04 13.86 18.55
CA VAL A 220 -10.53 14.21 19.89
C VAL A 220 -9.33 15.18 19.84
N ASN A 221 -8.60 15.22 18.73
CA ASN A 221 -7.39 16.05 18.62
C ASN A 221 -7.66 17.55 18.40
N GLY A 222 -8.91 17.99 18.22
CA GLY A 222 -9.37 19.40 18.29
C GLY A 222 -8.79 20.38 17.25
N HIS A 223 -7.71 20.01 16.59
CA HIS A 223 -7.08 20.67 15.46
C HIS A 223 -7.06 19.68 14.30
N SER A 224 -7.37 20.15 13.09
CA SER A 224 -7.31 19.34 11.87
C SER A 224 -5.99 18.57 11.86
N LEU A 225 -6.05 17.23 11.95
CA LEU A 225 -4.90 16.39 11.70
C LEU A 225 -4.42 16.80 10.31
N THR A 226 -3.19 17.31 10.21
CA THR A 226 -2.61 17.65 8.91
C THR A 226 -1.69 16.51 8.54
N PHE A 227 -1.51 16.23 7.26
CA PHE A 227 -0.56 15.19 6.85
C PHE A 227 0.87 15.40 7.42
N ASN A 228 1.24 16.64 7.79
CA ASN A 228 2.57 16.98 8.32
C ASN A 228 2.79 16.43 9.73
N ASN A 229 1.75 16.43 10.57
CA ASN A 229 1.82 15.86 11.92
C ASN A 229 1.24 14.43 11.98
N MET A 230 0.60 13.96 10.91
CA MET A 230 0.04 12.62 10.78
C MET A 230 1.05 11.52 11.10
N GLN A 231 2.27 11.57 10.59
CA GLN A 231 3.26 10.51 10.86
C GLN A 231 3.54 10.35 12.36
N THR A 232 3.64 11.46 13.10
CA THR A 232 3.84 11.43 14.55
C THR A 232 2.57 10.98 15.27
N ARG A 233 1.41 11.48 14.84
CA ARG A 233 0.11 11.19 15.46
C ARG A 233 -0.39 9.77 15.21
N LEU A 234 -0.06 9.15 14.08
CA LEU A 234 -0.40 7.76 13.81
C LEU A 234 0.31 6.80 14.77
N VAL A 235 1.48 7.17 15.33
CA VAL A 235 2.09 6.40 16.42
C VAL A 235 1.18 6.36 17.64
N ASP A 236 0.57 7.50 18.00
CA ASP A 236 -0.36 7.59 19.13
C ASP A 236 -1.64 6.79 18.84
N PHE A 237 -2.16 6.88 17.62
CA PHE A 237 -3.29 6.06 17.18
C PHE A 237 -3.00 4.56 17.35
N LEU A 238 -1.86 4.08 16.83
CA LEU A 238 -1.47 2.69 16.97
C LEU A 238 -1.38 2.26 18.43
N LYS A 239 -0.68 3.04 19.26
CA LYS A 239 -0.49 2.71 20.68
C LYS A 239 -1.80 2.63 21.44
N ASN A 240 -2.72 3.56 21.17
CA ASN A 240 -3.97 3.66 21.93
C ASN A 240 -5.06 2.71 21.45
N TYR A 241 -5.04 2.30 20.18
CA TYR A 241 -6.18 1.62 19.56
C TYR A 241 -5.87 0.28 18.88
N LEU A 242 -4.61 0.01 18.51
CA LEU A 242 -4.27 -1.18 17.73
C LEU A 242 -3.21 -2.08 18.38
N LEU A 243 -2.24 -1.52 19.09
CA LEU A 243 -1.06 -2.27 19.54
C LEU A 243 -1.41 -3.37 20.55
N ASP A 244 -2.20 -3.05 21.58
CA ASP A 244 -2.63 -4.04 22.57
C ASP A 244 -3.44 -5.17 21.92
N PHE A 245 -4.34 -4.81 21.00
CA PHE A 245 -5.11 -5.76 20.21
C PHE A 245 -4.20 -6.70 19.39
N LEU A 246 -3.17 -6.17 18.73
CA LEU A 246 -2.20 -6.97 17.98
C LEU A 246 -1.39 -7.90 18.89
N VAL A 247 -0.98 -7.42 20.07
CA VAL A 247 -0.21 -8.22 21.03
C VAL A 247 -1.02 -9.41 21.56
N GLU A 248 -2.32 -9.25 21.79
CA GLU A 248 -3.23 -10.33 22.21
C GLU A 248 -3.42 -11.41 21.15
N HIS A 249 -3.14 -11.09 19.88
CA HIS A 249 -3.37 -11.96 18.73
C HIS A 249 -2.09 -12.56 18.13
N LYS A 250 -0.99 -12.57 18.89
CA LYS A 250 0.20 -13.35 18.52
C LYS A 250 -0.17 -14.82 18.30
N ALA A 251 0.43 -15.44 17.28
CA ALA A 251 0.21 -16.86 17.03
C ALA A 251 0.62 -17.69 18.26
N GLN A 252 -0.27 -18.59 18.68
CA GLN A 252 -0.01 -19.51 19.77
C GLN A 252 0.81 -20.71 19.28
N GLU A 253 1.56 -21.36 20.16
CA GLU A 253 2.40 -22.51 19.80
C GLU A 253 1.63 -23.68 19.17
N ASN A 254 0.35 -23.81 19.52
CA ASN A 254 -0.53 -24.85 19.00
C ASN A 254 -1.22 -24.47 17.68
N SER A 255 -1.05 -23.25 17.19
CA SER A 255 -1.64 -22.81 15.93
C SER A 255 -1.01 -23.56 14.77
N LEU A 256 -1.82 -23.80 13.72
CA LEU A 256 -1.40 -24.60 12.58
C LEU A 256 -0.19 -23.97 11.88
N GLY A 257 -0.23 -22.66 11.65
CA GLY A 257 0.86 -21.92 11.03
C GLY A 257 2.12 -21.89 11.90
N TYR A 258 2.01 -21.71 13.22
CA TYR A 258 3.17 -21.75 14.11
C TYR A 258 3.87 -23.12 14.10
N ARG A 259 3.09 -24.21 14.08
CA ARG A 259 3.63 -25.57 13.98
C ARG A 259 4.35 -25.81 12.66
N ILE A 260 3.79 -25.31 11.55
CA ILE A 260 4.46 -25.35 10.23
C ILE A 260 5.77 -24.58 10.29
N TYR A 261 5.75 -23.33 10.76
CA TYR A 261 6.94 -22.50 10.88
C TYR A 261 8.05 -23.21 11.67
N THR A 262 7.72 -23.79 12.82
CA THR A 262 8.69 -24.44 13.70
C THR A 262 9.28 -25.70 13.06
N ILE A 263 8.43 -26.62 12.58
CA ILE A 263 8.87 -27.87 11.93
C ILE A 263 9.77 -27.55 10.73
N TYR A 264 9.32 -26.61 9.89
CA TYR A 264 10.02 -26.29 8.65
C TYR A 264 11.35 -25.55 8.91
N LYS A 265 11.36 -24.66 9.90
CA LYS A 265 12.58 -23.97 10.35
C LYS A 265 13.58 -24.98 10.90
N ASP A 266 13.17 -25.88 11.78
CA ASP A 266 14.09 -26.85 12.41
C ASP A 266 14.65 -27.83 11.38
N ASP A 267 13.80 -28.38 10.52
CA ASP A 267 14.21 -29.33 9.49
C ASP A 267 15.10 -28.68 8.42
N ILE A 268 14.79 -27.47 7.96
CA ILE A 268 15.68 -26.78 7.02
C ILE A 268 16.96 -26.29 7.71
N GLN A 269 16.92 -25.79 8.93
CA GLN A 269 18.14 -25.41 9.65
C GLN A 269 19.08 -26.62 9.82
N TYR A 270 18.53 -27.80 10.10
CA TYR A 270 19.26 -29.05 10.12
C TYR A 270 19.89 -29.36 8.75
N LEU A 271 19.10 -29.33 7.67
CA LEU A 271 19.59 -29.55 6.30
C LEU A 271 20.62 -28.50 5.86
N HIS A 272 20.45 -27.26 6.29
CA HIS A 272 21.34 -26.13 6.01
C HIS A 272 22.67 -26.26 6.74
N SER A 273 22.65 -26.65 8.01
CA SER A 273 23.87 -26.93 8.80
C SER A 273 24.71 -28.06 8.19
N LYS A 274 24.03 -29.05 7.60
CA LYS A 274 24.63 -30.17 6.87
C LYS A 274 25.30 -29.74 5.55
N LEU A 275 24.76 -28.73 4.88
CA LEU A 275 25.29 -28.19 3.62
C LEU A 275 26.52 -27.30 3.80
N LEU A 276 26.75 -26.74 5.00
CA LEU A 276 27.81 -25.75 5.26
C LEU A 276 29.13 -26.36 5.80
N GLY A 277 29.24 -27.67 6.04
CA GLY A 277 30.53 -28.29 6.38
C GLY A 277 30.49 -29.79 6.70
N ASP A 278 31.31 -30.52 5.96
CA ASP A 278 31.79 -31.91 6.12
C ASP A 278 30.87 -33.06 5.64
N ASP A 279 31.26 -33.59 4.47
CA ASP A 279 30.61 -34.63 3.69
C ASP A 279 29.19 -34.30 3.22
N ILE A 280 29.02 -34.28 1.90
CA ILE A 280 27.72 -34.42 1.23
C ILE A 280 27.22 -35.84 1.54
N SER A 281 26.85 -36.10 2.78
CA SER A 281 25.85 -37.13 3.04
C SER A 281 24.57 -36.53 2.50
N GLU A 282 24.01 -37.19 1.49
CA GLU A 282 22.81 -36.83 0.76
C GLU A 282 21.84 -36.04 1.66
N ILE A 283 21.36 -34.89 1.16
CA ILE A 283 20.12 -34.30 1.70
C ILE A 283 19.20 -35.49 1.92
N ASP A 284 18.67 -35.66 3.13
CA ASP A 284 17.68 -36.71 3.34
C ASP A 284 16.41 -36.23 2.62
N GLU A 285 16.42 -36.44 1.30
CA GLU A 285 15.38 -36.01 0.37
C GLU A 285 14.06 -36.66 0.79
N GLU A 286 14.10 -37.83 1.44
CA GLU A 286 12.94 -38.48 2.03
C GLU A 286 12.40 -37.69 3.22
N LEU A 287 13.26 -37.23 4.14
CA LEU A 287 12.85 -36.37 5.27
C LEU A 287 12.28 -35.03 4.78
N LEU A 288 12.97 -34.35 3.87
CA LEU A 288 12.51 -33.06 3.31
C LEU A 288 11.19 -33.24 2.54
N SER A 289 11.06 -34.32 1.77
CA SER A 289 9.83 -34.67 1.06
C SER A 289 8.69 -34.97 2.04
N ALA A 290 8.96 -35.68 3.15
CA ALA A 290 7.98 -35.95 4.19
C ALA A 290 7.50 -34.67 4.88
N THR A 291 8.42 -33.80 5.29
CA THR A 291 8.10 -32.51 5.93
C THR A 291 7.34 -31.58 4.98
N THR A 292 7.76 -31.51 3.71
CA THR A 292 7.06 -30.78 2.67
C THR A 292 5.65 -31.32 2.45
N SER A 293 5.48 -32.64 2.33
CA SER A 293 4.19 -33.30 2.14
C SER A 293 3.26 -33.05 3.33
N TYR A 294 3.80 -33.10 4.55
CA TYR A 294 3.08 -32.76 5.77
C TYR A 294 2.61 -31.30 5.76
N CYS A 295 3.50 -30.35 5.48
CA CYS A 295 3.17 -28.92 5.43
C CYS A 295 2.12 -28.62 4.35
N LYS A 296 2.27 -29.19 3.15
CA LYS A 296 1.26 -29.11 2.06
C LYS A 296 -0.09 -29.66 2.49
N THR A 297 -0.12 -30.71 3.28
CA THR A 297 -1.37 -31.28 3.82
C THR A 297 -2.00 -30.33 4.82
N LEU A 298 -1.22 -29.72 5.72
CA LEU A 298 -1.72 -28.74 6.67
C LEU A 298 -2.25 -27.47 5.97
N ILE A 299 -1.54 -26.97 4.95
CA ILE A 299 -1.98 -25.86 4.10
C ILE A 299 -3.34 -26.19 3.44
N LYS A 300 -3.49 -27.39 2.86
CA LYS A 300 -4.78 -27.82 2.28
C LYS A 300 -5.90 -27.86 3.31
N ILE A 301 -5.61 -28.33 4.53
CA ILE A 301 -6.59 -28.32 5.63
C ILE A 301 -6.98 -26.88 5.98
N GLN A 302 -6.02 -25.96 6.02
CA GLN A 302 -6.31 -24.55 6.27
C GLN A 302 -7.15 -23.94 5.17
N HIS A 303 -6.79 -24.13 3.89
CA HIS A 303 -7.60 -23.66 2.76
C HIS A 303 -9.03 -24.21 2.81
N HIS A 304 -9.22 -25.46 3.26
CA HIS A 304 -10.56 -26.01 3.43
C HIS A 304 -11.33 -25.28 4.56
N LYS A 305 -10.68 -25.02 5.69
CA LYS A 305 -11.28 -24.23 6.79
C LYS A 305 -11.58 -22.79 6.36
N ASP A 306 -10.71 -22.22 5.55
CA ASP A 306 -10.79 -20.84 5.07
C ASP A 306 -11.64 -20.71 3.79
N SER A 307 -12.19 -21.82 3.27
CA SER A 307 -12.95 -21.82 2.02
C SER A 307 -14.24 -21.00 2.09
N SER A 308 -14.76 -20.76 3.29
CA SER A 308 -15.90 -19.89 3.57
C SER A 308 -15.50 -18.46 3.92
N LEU A 309 -14.20 -18.17 4.10
CA LEU A 309 -13.75 -16.81 4.36
C LEU A 309 -13.90 -15.97 3.10
N GLU A 310 -14.18 -14.69 3.34
CA GLU A 310 -14.21 -13.69 2.29
C GLU A 310 -12.85 -13.63 1.60
N LYS A 311 -12.87 -13.68 0.26
CA LYS A 311 -11.66 -13.53 -0.55
C LYS A 311 -11.18 -12.08 -0.48
N ILE A 312 -9.90 -11.88 -0.78
CA ILE A 312 -9.36 -10.53 -0.98
C ILE A 312 -10.21 -9.82 -2.04
N PRO A 313 -10.75 -8.62 -1.74
CA PRO A 313 -11.58 -7.90 -2.68
C PRO A 313 -10.73 -7.35 -3.83
N ASP A 314 -11.32 -7.27 -5.03
CA ASP A 314 -10.64 -6.79 -6.24
C ASP A 314 -10.04 -5.39 -6.08
N CYS A 315 -10.67 -4.54 -5.25
CA CYS A 315 -10.14 -3.21 -4.93
C CYS A 315 -8.80 -3.26 -4.17
N LEU A 316 -8.62 -4.21 -3.25
CA LEU A 316 -7.35 -4.41 -2.54
C LEU A 316 -6.30 -5.00 -3.48
N VAL A 317 -6.67 -5.95 -4.35
CA VAL A 317 -5.76 -6.47 -5.40
C VAL A 317 -5.27 -5.33 -6.30
N THR A 318 -6.20 -4.51 -6.80
CA THR A 318 -5.88 -3.36 -7.66
C THR A 318 -4.97 -2.37 -6.94
N TYR A 319 -5.22 -2.10 -5.65
CA TYR A 319 -4.35 -1.23 -4.84
C TYR A 319 -2.93 -1.79 -4.71
N ILE A 320 -2.79 -3.09 -4.43
CA ILE A 320 -1.48 -3.76 -4.32
C ILE A 320 -0.72 -3.67 -5.66
N ASP A 321 -1.39 -3.98 -6.76
CA ASP A 321 -0.75 -4.03 -8.08
C ASP A 321 -0.37 -2.63 -8.60
N SER A 322 -1.12 -1.59 -8.24
CA SER A 322 -0.93 -0.23 -8.77
C SER A 322 -0.17 0.71 -7.82
N VAL A 323 -0.49 0.71 -6.53
CA VAL A 323 0.03 1.69 -5.56
C VAL A 323 1.22 1.12 -4.79
N ASP A 324 1.13 -0.11 -4.26
CA ASP A 324 2.25 -0.73 -3.51
C ASP A 324 3.50 -0.87 -4.39
N LEU A 325 3.32 -1.22 -5.68
CA LEU A 325 4.42 -1.28 -6.64
C LEU A 325 5.10 0.07 -6.86
N VAL A 326 4.33 1.16 -6.95
CA VAL A 326 4.87 2.52 -7.09
C VAL A 326 5.67 2.91 -5.84
N ILE A 327 5.18 2.57 -4.66
CA ILE A 327 5.86 2.82 -3.38
C ILE A 327 7.19 2.07 -3.32
N GLN A 328 7.19 0.77 -3.62
CA GLN A 328 8.41 -0.05 -3.64
C GLN A 328 9.44 0.46 -4.66
N ASN A 329 8.98 0.90 -5.83
CA ASN A 329 9.87 1.53 -6.81
C ASN A 329 10.48 2.80 -6.22
N LEU A 330 9.68 3.68 -5.60
CA LEU A 330 10.18 4.89 -4.94
C LEU A 330 11.17 4.60 -3.79
N GLU A 331 10.96 3.54 -3.01
CA GLU A 331 11.88 3.06 -1.96
C GLU A 331 13.19 2.49 -2.55
N LYS A 332 13.14 1.70 -3.63
CA LYS A 332 14.34 1.28 -4.38
C LYS A 332 15.14 2.48 -4.89
N TYR A 333 14.48 3.59 -5.18
CA TYR A 333 15.16 4.80 -5.55
C TYR A 333 15.65 5.65 -4.35
N GLN A 334 15.32 5.32 -3.09
CA GLN A 334 16.02 5.86 -1.91
C GLN A 334 17.42 5.26 -1.75
N THR A 335 17.63 4.00 -2.18
CA THR A 335 18.96 3.39 -2.30
C THR A 335 19.63 3.71 -3.65
N GLY A 336 18.85 4.01 -4.69
CA GLY A 336 19.33 4.40 -6.02
C GLY A 336 19.70 5.88 -6.18
N VAL A 337 20.58 6.42 -5.32
CA VAL A 337 21.42 7.57 -5.71
C VAL A 337 22.57 7.11 -6.62
N THR A 338 22.80 5.81 -6.71
CA THR A 338 23.86 5.23 -7.53
C THR A 338 23.44 4.92 -8.97
N THR A 339 22.21 4.47 -9.27
CA THR A 339 22.02 3.82 -10.59
C THR A 339 21.74 4.71 -11.80
N ILE A 340 21.16 5.92 -11.75
CA ILE A 340 20.97 6.68 -13.01
C ILE A 340 22.29 7.26 -13.50
N ASP A 341 23.06 7.91 -12.61
CA ASP A 341 24.34 8.49 -12.99
C ASP A 341 25.42 7.39 -13.21
N GLU A 342 25.40 6.27 -12.47
CA GLU A 342 26.29 5.13 -12.74
C GLU A 342 25.85 4.32 -13.97
N LEU A 343 24.56 4.18 -14.28
CA LEU A 343 24.13 3.56 -15.55
C LEU A 343 24.50 4.47 -16.72
N ILE A 344 24.36 5.80 -16.58
CA ILE A 344 24.82 6.76 -17.59
C ILE A 344 26.34 6.67 -17.73
N THR A 345 27.10 6.57 -16.64
CA THR A 345 28.56 6.47 -16.66
C THR A 345 29.02 5.13 -17.24
N THR A 346 28.46 4.02 -16.80
CA THR A 346 28.74 2.66 -17.30
C THR A 346 28.37 2.53 -18.78
N TYR A 347 27.27 3.16 -19.21
CA TYR A 347 26.86 3.19 -20.60
C TYR A 347 27.78 4.11 -21.43
N GLN A 348 28.17 5.29 -20.92
CA GLN A 348 29.14 6.18 -21.57
C GLN A 348 30.53 5.53 -21.69
N GLU A 349 30.94 4.71 -20.73
CA GLU A 349 32.15 3.90 -20.80
C GLU A 349 32.00 2.73 -21.79
N ALA A 350 30.85 2.06 -21.83
CA ALA A 350 30.57 1.01 -22.82
C ALA A 350 30.49 1.53 -24.27
N ILE A 351 30.06 2.79 -24.49
CA ILE A 351 30.01 3.43 -25.82
C ILE A 351 31.40 3.90 -26.28
N LYS A 352 32.35 4.17 -25.38
CA LYS A 352 33.73 4.52 -25.76
C LYS A 352 34.45 3.39 -26.51
N ASP A 353 34.06 2.15 -26.25
CA ASP A 353 34.64 0.95 -26.86
C ASP A 353 33.78 0.36 -28.00
N ALA A 354 32.66 1.00 -28.34
CA ALA A 354 31.77 0.55 -29.42
C ALA A 354 32.23 1.09 -30.80
N PRO A 355 32.32 0.25 -31.86
CA PRO A 355 32.69 0.70 -33.20
C PRO A 355 31.64 1.70 -33.76
N GLU A 356 32.12 2.77 -34.41
CA GLU A 356 31.39 4.00 -34.83
C GLU A 356 30.13 3.82 -35.71
N GLU A 357 29.71 2.61 -36.04
CA GLU A 357 28.64 2.36 -37.03
C GLU A 357 27.23 2.09 -36.45
N GLN A 358 27.03 2.11 -35.14
CA GLN A 358 25.68 2.04 -34.55
C GLN A 358 25.25 3.39 -33.96
N LYS A 359 24.86 4.32 -34.84
CA LYS A 359 24.22 5.59 -34.45
C LYS A 359 22.77 5.35 -34.02
N PHE A 360 22.54 5.26 -32.72
CA PHE A 360 21.22 5.52 -32.14
C PHE A 360 21.12 7.02 -31.81
N THR A 361 20.28 7.75 -32.52
CA THR A 361 19.90 9.13 -32.16
C THR A 361 18.68 9.10 -31.24
N PHE A 362 18.87 9.47 -29.98
CA PHE A 362 17.78 9.81 -29.07
C PHE A 362 17.60 11.32 -29.02
N TRP A 363 16.35 11.78 -29.19
CA TRP A 363 15.95 13.14 -28.88
C TRP A 363 15.36 13.17 -27.47
N PHE A 364 15.97 13.95 -26.58
CA PHE A 364 15.38 14.29 -25.29
C PHE A 364 14.60 15.59 -25.48
N ASP A 365 13.27 15.53 -25.43
CA ASP A 365 12.44 16.72 -25.20
C ASP A 365 12.28 16.91 -23.69
N GLU A 366 12.55 18.12 -23.19
CA GLU A 366 12.43 18.48 -21.78
C GLU A 366 10.97 18.55 -21.29
N THR A 367 10.00 18.27 -22.17
CA THR A 367 8.58 18.23 -21.84
C THR A 367 8.00 16.83 -22.10
N ASP A 368 7.43 16.24 -21.05
CA ASP A 368 6.69 14.96 -21.01
C ASP A 368 7.50 13.65 -21.01
N ARG A 369 7.59 13.04 -19.82
CA ARG A 369 8.06 11.67 -19.61
C ARG A 369 6.94 10.68 -19.99
N GLY A 370 6.90 10.31 -21.25
CA GLY A 370 6.27 9.08 -21.72
C GLY A 370 7.28 8.27 -22.51
N ILE A 371 7.47 7.00 -22.15
CA ILE A 371 8.09 6.02 -23.06
C ILE A 371 6.95 5.53 -23.94
N LEU A 372 6.98 5.87 -25.23
CA LEU A 372 6.15 5.18 -26.22
C LEU A 372 6.98 4.02 -26.77
N PHE A 373 6.42 2.81 -26.68
CA PHE A 373 6.91 1.66 -27.41
C PHE A 373 6.17 1.59 -28.74
N ASP A 374 6.91 1.46 -29.84
CA ASP A 374 6.41 0.79 -31.05
C ASP A 374 6.66 -0.72 -30.92
#